data_AF-A0A8T2V8F8-F1
#
_entry.id   AF-A0A8T2V8F8-F1
#
_cell.length_a   1.000
_cell.length_b   1.000
_cell.length_c   1.000
_cell.angle_alpha   90.00
_cell.angle_beta   90.00
_cell.angle_gamma   90.00
#
_symmetry.space_group_name_H-M   'P 1'
#
loop_
_entity.id
_entity.type
_entity.pdbx_description
1 polymer ?
#
loop_
_entity_poly.entity_id
_entity_poly.type
_entity_poly.pdbx_seq_one_letter_code
_entity_poly.pdbx_strand_id
1 'polypeptide(L)'
;MGAFPRKEAALVEFFMDDSLQTLIDYAESHEQELSQMLLQERLTKLIECRLQMQAPVISRWAQALSIQANPANLPTSFKQRAVLMDEIWHVAGDHSSDIDWYAKRGILAAVYAATELYMLTDHSPGFRDTWSFLQRRVKDALDCGKTAREASQLAQTIGAGLGHSLQGLFRR
;
A
#
# COMPACT_ATOMS: atom_id res chain seq x y z
N MET A 1 26.64 17.57 -26.78
CA MET A 1 25.74 17.71 -25.62
C MET A 1 24.63 16.67 -25.74
N GLY A 2 24.79 15.50 -25.12
CA GLY A 2 23.87 14.37 -25.26
C GLY A 2 22.47 14.68 -24.73
N ALA A 3 21.47 14.63 -25.60
CA ALA A 3 20.08 14.68 -25.21
C ALA A 3 19.66 13.27 -24.79
N PHE A 4 19.70 12.97 -23.48
CA PHE A 4 18.99 11.82 -22.93
C PHE A 4 17.52 11.92 -23.36
N PRO A 5 16.97 10.97 -24.15
CA PRO A 5 15.54 10.93 -24.38
C PRO A 5 14.84 10.70 -23.03
N ARG A 6 13.74 11.42 -22.76
CA ARG A 6 12.95 11.34 -21.51
C ARG A 6 13.65 11.80 -20.21
N LYS A 7 14.52 12.83 -20.25
CA LYS A 7 15.26 13.36 -19.07
C LYS A 7 14.44 13.49 -17.79
N GLU A 8 13.25 14.08 -17.91
CA GLU A 8 12.38 14.35 -16.76
C GLU A 8 11.78 13.06 -16.19
N ALA A 9 11.33 12.14 -17.05
CA ALA A 9 10.82 10.86 -16.59
C ALA A 9 11.93 10.01 -15.97
N ALA A 10 13.13 9.98 -16.56
CA ALA A 10 14.28 9.27 -16.00
C ALA A 10 14.67 9.80 -14.62
N LEU A 11 14.55 11.11 -14.37
CA LEU A 11 14.81 11.69 -13.05
C LEU A 11 13.74 11.26 -12.03
N VAL A 12 12.46 11.25 -12.43
CA VAL A 12 11.38 10.77 -11.56
C VAL A 12 11.52 9.27 -11.28
N GLU A 13 11.84 8.47 -12.30
CA GLU A 13 12.09 7.04 -12.18
C GLU A 13 13.26 6.77 -11.21
N PHE A 14 14.39 7.46 -11.37
CA PHE A 14 15.54 7.37 -10.46
C PHE A 14 15.16 7.74 -9.02
N PHE A 15 14.43 8.84 -8.82
CA PHE A 15 13.96 9.24 -7.49
C PHE A 15 13.05 8.18 -6.85
N MET A 16 12.18 7.54 -7.63
CA MET A 16 11.31 6.48 -7.13
C MET A 16 12.09 5.24 -6.71
N ASP A 17 13.12 4.85 -7.48
CA ASP A 17 13.99 3.71 -7.17
C ASP A 17 14.86 3.99 -5.94
N ASP A 18 15.45 5.19 -5.85
CA ASP A 18 16.27 5.63 -4.71
C ASP A 18 15.45 5.70 -3.41
N SER A 19 14.22 6.21 -3.49
CA SER A 19 13.29 6.23 -2.35
C SER A 19 12.87 4.83 -1.92
N LEU A 20 12.76 3.88 -2.86
CA LEU A 20 12.47 2.49 -2.54
C LEU A 20 13.65 1.84 -1.81
N GLN A 21 14.87 2.02 -2.30
CA GLN A 21 16.07 1.50 -1.62
C GLN A 21 16.24 2.09 -0.23
N THR A 22 16.05 3.41 -0.10
CA THR A 22 16.09 4.08 1.21
C THR A 22 15.04 3.51 2.18
N LEU A 23 13.85 3.14 1.68
CA LEU A 23 12.81 2.51 2.51
C LEU A 23 13.22 1.11 2.97
N ILE A 24 13.85 0.33 2.09
CA ILE A 24 14.35 -1.01 2.41
C ILE A 24 15.47 -0.90 3.46
N ASP A 25 16.45 -0.02 3.25
CA ASP A 25 17.53 0.23 4.21
C ASP A 25 17.00 0.68 5.58
N TYR A 26 15.98 1.55 5.57
CA TYR A 26 15.28 1.98 6.79
C TYR A 26 14.61 0.79 7.49
N ALA A 27 13.91 -0.05 6.73
CA ALA A 27 13.22 -1.22 7.25
C ALA A 27 14.18 -2.25 7.86
N GLU A 28 15.29 -2.55 7.18
CA GLU A 28 16.31 -3.48 7.66
C GLU A 28 16.97 -2.96 8.95
N SER A 29 17.32 -1.67 8.98
CA SER A 29 17.94 -1.06 10.17
C SER A 29 17.00 -0.97 11.38
N HIS A 30 15.69 -1.04 11.18
CA HIS A 30 14.67 -0.93 12.23
C HIS A 30 13.84 -2.22 12.39
N GLU A 31 14.33 -3.37 11.90
CA GLU A 31 13.59 -4.64 11.90
C GLU A 31 13.06 -5.03 13.30
N GLN A 32 13.89 -4.89 14.34
CA GLN A 32 13.50 -5.18 15.72
C GLN A 32 12.38 -4.27 16.23
N GLU A 33 12.43 -2.98 15.91
CA GLU A 33 11.38 -2.04 16.30
C GLU A 33 10.07 -2.34 15.55
N LEU A 34 10.16 -2.53 14.24
CA LEU A 34 9.01 -2.81 13.39
C LEU A 34 8.34 -4.12 13.82
N SER A 35 9.09 -5.18 14.10
CA SER A 35 8.52 -6.47 14.53
C SER A 35 7.74 -6.43 15.84
N GLN A 36 7.99 -5.43 16.71
CA GLN A 36 7.26 -5.23 17.96
C GLN A 36 5.94 -4.46 17.78
N MET A 37 5.75 -3.80 16.64
CA MET A 37 4.57 -3.00 16.33
C MET A 37 3.41 -3.86 15.80
N LEU A 38 2.18 -3.42 16.05
CA LEU A 38 1.00 -4.00 15.40
C LEU A 38 1.10 -3.81 13.89
N LEU A 39 0.50 -4.72 13.11
CA LEU A 39 0.53 -4.65 11.63
C LEU A 39 0.05 -3.27 11.11
N GLN A 40 -0.99 -2.71 11.72
CA GLN A 40 -1.49 -1.38 11.39
C GLN A 40 -0.43 -0.28 11.57
N GLU A 41 0.28 -0.31 12.69
CA GLU A 41 1.30 0.66 13.05
C GLU A 41 2.50 0.53 12.10
N ARG A 42 2.94 -0.69 11.82
CA ARG A 42 4.00 -0.98 10.83
C ARG A 42 3.66 -0.44 9.44
N LEU A 43 2.48 -0.77 8.91
CA LEU A 43 2.05 -0.31 7.59
C LEU A 43 1.96 1.21 7.53
N THR A 44 1.41 1.84 8.58
CA THR A 44 1.35 3.30 8.69
C THR A 44 2.76 3.88 8.68
N LYS A 45 3.67 3.35 9.49
CA LYS A 45 5.05 3.84 9.62
C LYS A 45 5.83 3.73 8.31
N LEU A 46 5.73 2.59 7.61
CA LEU A 46 6.40 2.36 6.33
C LEU A 46 5.88 3.29 5.23
N ILE A 47 4.55 3.47 5.13
CA ILE A 47 3.97 4.40 4.16
C ILE A 47 4.34 5.85 4.51
N GLU A 48 4.30 6.23 5.78
CA GLU A 48 4.71 7.57 6.24
C GLU A 48 6.17 7.84 5.90
N CYS A 49 7.08 6.91 6.21
CA CYS A 49 8.50 7.01 5.89
C CYS A 49 8.71 7.21 4.39
N ARG A 50 8.03 6.40 3.55
CA ARG A 50 8.13 6.52 2.10
C ARG A 50 7.60 7.86 1.58
N LEU A 51 6.47 8.33 2.09
CA LEU A 51 5.88 9.61 1.67
C LEU A 51 6.70 10.81 2.17
N GLN A 52 7.33 10.72 3.35
CA GLN A 52 8.20 11.77 3.87
C GLN A 52 9.40 12.05 2.96
N MET A 53 9.90 11.05 2.22
CA MET A 53 10.96 11.26 1.22
C MET A 53 10.54 12.23 0.11
N GLN A 54 9.23 12.42 -0.11
CA GLN A 54 8.69 13.36 -1.10
C GLN A 54 8.52 14.78 -0.54
N ALA A 55 8.59 14.97 0.78
CA ALA A 55 8.42 16.28 1.40
C ALA A 55 9.36 17.37 0.83
N PRO A 56 10.66 17.11 0.58
CA PRO A 56 11.56 18.13 0.01
C PRO A 56 11.18 18.54 -1.42
N VAL A 57 10.49 17.67 -2.16
CA VAL A 57 10.12 17.87 -3.58
C VAL A 57 8.62 18.05 -3.79
N ILE A 58 7.84 18.22 -2.72
CA ILE A 58 6.36 18.22 -2.75
C ILE A 58 5.79 19.28 -3.69
N SER A 59 6.45 20.45 -3.77
CA SER A 59 6.05 21.58 -4.63
C SER A 59 6.07 21.24 -6.13
N ARG A 60 6.85 20.23 -6.52
CA ARG A 60 6.97 19.73 -7.90
C ARG A 60 6.33 18.34 -8.06
N TRP A 61 5.85 17.75 -6.97
CA TRP A 61 5.41 16.36 -6.99
C TRP A 61 4.16 16.15 -7.85
N ALA A 62 3.25 17.12 -7.90
CA ALA A 62 2.11 17.08 -8.82
C ALA A 62 2.55 16.96 -10.30
N GLN A 63 3.65 17.63 -10.69
CA GLN A 63 4.22 17.52 -12.03
C GLN A 63 4.87 16.14 -12.24
N ALA A 64 5.59 15.63 -11.24
CA ALA A 64 6.17 14.28 -11.28
C ALA A 64 5.08 13.19 -11.44
N LEU A 65 3.94 13.33 -10.77
CA LEU A 65 2.79 12.44 -10.95
C LEU A 65 2.21 12.54 -12.37
N SER A 66 2.10 13.75 -12.92
CA SER A 66 1.65 13.94 -14.31
C SER A 66 2.61 13.29 -15.31
N ILE A 67 3.92 13.33 -15.06
CA ILE A 67 4.92 12.66 -15.89
C ILE A 67 4.75 11.13 -15.79
N GLN A 68 4.57 10.59 -14.58
CA GLN A 68 4.33 9.15 -14.38
C GLN A 68 3.03 8.66 -15.03
N ALA A 69 1.98 9.49 -15.03
CA ALA A 69 0.68 9.19 -15.63
C ALA A 69 0.68 9.26 -17.17
N ASN A 70 1.74 9.80 -17.79
CA ASN A 70 1.85 9.82 -19.24
C ASN A 70 1.87 8.37 -19.79
N PRO A 71 1.07 8.03 -20.82
CA PRO A 71 1.03 6.69 -21.40
C PRO A 71 2.40 6.09 -21.75
N ALA A 72 3.38 6.92 -22.14
CA ALA A 72 4.74 6.47 -22.44
C ALA A 72 5.52 5.98 -21.21
N ASN A 73 5.17 6.47 -20.01
CA ASN A 73 5.86 6.21 -18.74
C ASN A 73 5.05 5.28 -17.82
N LEU A 74 3.75 5.10 -18.12
CA LEU A 74 2.81 4.38 -17.29
C LEU A 74 3.25 2.93 -16.98
N PRO A 75 3.76 2.12 -17.94
CA PRO A 75 4.19 0.76 -17.63
C PRO A 75 5.31 0.70 -16.58
N THR A 76 6.31 1.58 -16.71
CA THR A 76 7.43 1.68 -15.76
C THR A 76 6.96 2.18 -14.40
N SER A 77 6.20 3.27 -14.38
CA SER A 77 5.70 3.89 -13.14
C SER A 77 4.78 2.94 -12.38
N PHE A 78 3.93 2.20 -13.09
CA PHE A 78 3.05 1.20 -12.49
C PHE A 78 3.86 0.03 -11.90
N LYS A 79 4.89 -0.45 -12.62
CA LYS A 79 5.79 -1.49 -12.11
C LYS A 79 6.50 -1.03 -10.82
N GLN A 80 7.04 0.19 -10.78
CA GLN A 80 7.69 0.73 -9.58
C GLN A 80 6.72 0.80 -8.39
N ARG A 81 5.46 1.21 -8.62
CA ARG A 81 4.43 1.23 -7.57
C ARG A 81 4.05 -0.16 -7.09
N ALA A 82 3.95 -1.14 -8.00
CA ALA A 82 3.67 -2.52 -7.62
C ALA A 82 4.80 -3.08 -6.75
N VAL A 83 6.07 -2.92 -7.17
CA VAL A 83 7.23 -3.33 -6.38
C VAL A 83 7.24 -2.66 -5.00
N LEU A 84 6.97 -1.35 -4.93
CA LEU A 84 6.89 -0.65 -3.64
C LEU A 84 5.83 -1.26 -2.71
N MET A 85 4.64 -1.58 -3.21
CA MET A 85 3.60 -2.21 -2.38
C MET A 85 4.03 -3.60 -1.90
N ASP A 86 4.76 -4.33 -2.74
CA ASP A 86 5.27 -5.67 -2.44
C ASP A 86 6.29 -5.63 -1.33
N GLU A 87 7.24 -4.71 -1.41
CA GLU A 87 8.27 -4.52 -0.40
C GLU A 87 7.66 -4.05 0.93
N ILE A 88 6.68 -3.13 0.90
CA ILE A 88 5.99 -2.71 2.14
C ILE A 88 5.29 -3.90 2.80
N TRP A 89 4.58 -4.75 2.04
CA TRP A 89 3.93 -5.93 2.60
C TRP A 89 4.94 -6.97 3.10
N HIS A 90 6.03 -7.16 2.37
CA HIS A 90 7.10 -8.09 2.71
C HIS A 90 7.74 -7.70 4.05
N VAL A 91 8.18 -6.45 4.17
CA VAL A 91 8.77 -5.89 5.40
C VAL A 91 7.75 -5.83 6.55
N ALA A 92 6.48 -5.57 6.26
CA ALA A 92 5.42 -5.59 7.28
C ALA A 92 5.14 -7.00 7.84
N GLY A 93 5.78 -8.06 7.31
CA GLY A 93 5.73 -9.41 7.85
C GLY A 93 4.40 -10.13 7.61
N ASP A 94 3.65 -9.76 6.58
CA ASP A 94 2.42 -10.45 6.21
C ASP A 94 2.70 -11.53 5.15
N HIS A 95 2.59 -12.81 5.55
CA HIS A 95 2.87 -13.97 4.71
C HIS A 95 1.61 -14.71 4.23
N SER A 96 0.47 -14.03 4.09
CA SER A 96 -0.78 -14.69 3.65
C SER A 96 -0.76 -15.13 2.18
N SER A 97 -1.31 -16.30 1.88
CA SER A 97 -1.28 -16.94 0.56
C SER A 97 -2.34 -16.45 -0.45
N ASP A 98 -1.85 -16.23 -1.68
CA ASP A 98 -2.41 -16.21 -3.05
C ASP A 98 -3.73 -15.48 -3.40
N ILE A 99 -4.83 -15.58 -2.64
CA ILE A 99 -6.07 -14.81 -2.93
C ILE A 99 -6.09 -13.48 -2.16
N ASP A 100 -5.63 -13.52 -0.91
CA ASP A 100 -5.50 -12.31 -0.08
C ASP A 100 -4.44 -11.35 -0.64
N TRP A 101 -3.43 -11.86 -1.36
CA TRP A 101 -2.28 -11.10 -1.82
C TRP A 101 -2.63 -9.97 -2.82
N TYR A 102 -3.40 -10.27 -3.86
CA TYR A 102 -3.79 -9.26 -4.86
C TYR A 102 -4.75 -8.22 -4.28
N ALA A 103 -5.68 -8.65 -3.42
CA ALA A 103 -6.58 -7.73 -2.72
C ALA A 103 -5.80 -6.80 -1.78
N LYS A 104 -4.86 -7.34 -1.00
CA LYS A 104 -3.98 -6.58 -0.10
C LYS A 104 -3.12 -5.56 -0.84
N ARG A 105 -2.52 -5.96 -1.97
CA ARG A 105 -1.78 -5.04 -2.86
C ARG A 105 -2.67 -3.92 -3.37
N GLY A 106 -3.87 -4.24 -3.87
CA GLY A 106 -4.81 -3.25 -4.40
C GLY A 106 -5.27 -2.25 -3.34
N ILE A 107 -5.59 -2.74 -2.14
CA ILE A 107 -5.99 -1.89 -1.02
C ILE A 107 -4.83 -1.01 -0.57
N LEU A 108 -3.62 -1.57 -0.40
CA LEU A 108 -2.46 -0.78 0.03
C LEU A 108 -2.08 0.28 -1.03
N ALA A 109 -2.14 -0.08 -2.32
CA ALA A 109 -1.93 0.86 -3.42
C ALA A 109 -2.95 1.99 -3.40
N ALA A 110 -4.23 1.69 -3.12
CA ALA A 110 -5.27 2.70 -3.00
C ALA A 110 -5.04 3.62 -1.79
N VAL A 111 -4.65 3.07 -0.63
CA VAL A 111 -4.30 3.86 0.55
C VAL A 111 -3.11 4.77 0.27
N TYR A 112 -2.03 4.23 -0.33
CA TYR A 112 -0.84 5.00 -0.70
C TYR A 112 -1.19 6.13 -1.66
N ALA A 113 -1.89 5.83 -2.77
CA ALA A 113 -2.24 6.82 -3.78
C ALA A 113 -3.16 7.92 -3.21
N ALA A 114 -4.16 7.54 -2.40
CA ALA A 114 -5.05 8.51 -1.76
C ALA A 114 -4.29 9.42 -0.79
N THR A 115 -3.35 8.86 -0.02
CA THR A 115 -2.53 9.63 0.94
C THR A 115 -1.54 10.54 0.22
N GLU A 116 -0.90 10.04 -0.84
CA GLU A 116 0.00 10.83 -1.70
C GLU A 116 -0.71 12.03 -2.31
N LEU A 117 -1.94 11.84 -2.81
CA LEU A 117 -2.76 12.94 -3.35
C LEU A 117 -3.21 13.91 -2.25
N TYR A 118 -3.53 13.42 -1.06
CA TYR A 118 -3.88 14.27 0.08
C TYR A 118 -2.68 15.12 0.52
N MET A 119 -1.47 14.54 0.53
CA MET A 119 -0.24 15.23 0.92
C MET A 119 0.06 16.44 0.03
N LEU A 120 -0.35 16.42 -1.25
CA LEU A 120 -0.18 17.55 -2.17
C LEU A 120 -0.98 18.79 -1.77
N THR A 121 -2.08 18.63 -1.04
CA THR A 121 -2.99 19.72 -0.64
C THR A 121 -2.91 20.04 0.85
N ASP A 122 -2.05 19.35 1.58
CA ASP A 122 -1.87 19.54 3.01
C ASP A 122 -0.90 20.69 3.31
N HIS A 123 -1.41 21.70 4.02
CA HIS A 123 -0.65 22.87 4.48
C HIS A 123 -0.38 22.86 5.99
N SER A 124 -0.73 21.76 6.67
CA SER A 124 -0.48 21.61 8.10
C SER A 124 1.03 21.45 8.39
N PRO A 125 1.51 21.93 9.57
CA PRO A 125 2.91 21.78 9.94
C PRO A 125 3.34 20.31 9.94
N GLY A 126 4.37 19.99 9.15
CA GLY A 126 4.92 18.65 9.05
C GLY A 126 3.96 17.61 8.47
N PHE A 127 2.95 18.00 7.69
CA PHE A 127 1.95 17.11 7.08
C PHE A 127 1.12 16.30 8.10
N ARG A 128 0.89 16.87 9.29
CA ARG A 128 0.13 16.22 10.37
C ARG A 128 -1.24 15.71 9.91
N ASP A 129 -1.93 16.47 9.07
CA ASP A 129 -3.26 16.11 8.61
C ASP A 129 -3.20 14.93 7.61
N THR A 130 -2.15 14.85 6.80
CA THR A 130 -1.81 13.69 5.95
C THR A 130 -1.58 12.43 6.79
N TRP A 131 -0.81 12.52 7.87
CA TRP A 131 -0.54 11.35 8.72
C TRP A 131 -1.80 10.87 9.46
N SER A 132 -2.64 11.82 9.88
CA SER A 132 -3.96 11.52 10.45
C SER A 132 -4.92 10.90 9.42
N PHE A 133 -4.82 11.31 8.15
CA PHE A 133 -5.55 10.68 7.05
C PHE A 133 -5.06 9.26 6.79
N LEU A 134 -3.74 9.06 6.70
CA LEU A 134 -3.10 7.76 6.49
C LEU A 134 -3.52 6.74 7.56
N GLN A 135 -3.41 7.10 8.85
CA GLN A 135 -3.78 6.22 9.96
C GLN A 135 -5.22 5.72 9.86
N ARG A 136 -6.16 6.61 9.48
CA ARG A 136 -7.57 6.24 9.27
C ARG A 136 -7.72 5.30 8.09
N ARG A 137 -7.06 5.55 6.97
CA ARG A 137 -7.15 4.73 5.76
C ARG A 137 -6.54 3.33 5.93
N VAL A 138 -5.42 3.22 6.63
CA VAL A 138 -4.83 1.91 6.96
C VAL A 138 -5.76 1.14 7.90
N LYS A 139 -6.37 1.81 8.89
CA LYS A 139 -7.36 1.18 9.77
C LYS A 139 -8.55 0.64 8.98
N ASP A 140 -9.15 1.47 8.13
CA ASP A 140 -10.31 1.09 7.30
C ASP A 140 -9.97 -0.11 6.41
N ALA A 141 -8.78 -0.10 5.79
CA ALA A 141 -8.29 -1.20 4.96
C ALA A 141 -8.21 -2.53 5.71
N LEU A 142 -7.67 -2.53 6.93
CA LEU A 142 -7.55 -3.73 7.75
C LEU A 142 -8.90 -4.21 8.26
N ASP A 143 -9.79 -3.29 8.65
CA ASP A 143 -11.13 -3.62 9.13
C ASP A 143 -12.00 -4.20 8.00
N CYS A 144 -11.95 -3.64 6.79
CA CYS A 144 -12.60 -4.23 5.60
C CYS A 144 -12.12 -5.67 5.34
N GLY A 145 -10.82 -5.93 5.48
CA GLY A 145 -10.26 -7.28 5.30
C GLY A 145 -10.68 -8.27 6.39
N LYS A 146 -10.98 -7.81 7.62
CA LYS A 146 -11.53 -8.66 8.69
C LYS A 146 -13.00 -8.98 8.41
N THR A 147 -13.81 -7.97 8.12
CA THR A 147 -15.25 -8.15 7.84
C THR A 147 -15.49 -9.08 6.65
N ALA A 148 -14.70 -8.96 5.58
CA ALA A 148 -14.80 -9.85 4.43
C ALA A 148 -14.52 -11.32 4.78
N ARG A 149 -13.53 -11.58 5.65
CA ARG A 149 -13.21 -12.94 6.11
C ARG A 149 -14.30 -13.51 7.01
N GLU A 150 -14.82 -12.72 7.94
CA GLU A 150 -15.92 -13.12 8.83
C GLU A 150 -17.19 -13.47 8.02
N ALA A 151 -17.53 -12.66 7.01
CA ALA A 151 -18.66 -12.92 6.13
C ALA A 151 -18.49 -14.22 5.33
N SER A 152 -17.29 -14.48 4.81
CA SER A 152 -16.97 -15.72 4.08
C SER A 152 -17.07 -16.95 4.99
N GLN A 153 -16.53 -16.88 6.21
CA GLN A 153 -16.62 -17.96 7.20
C GLN A 153 -18.07 -18.25 7.61
N LEU A 154 -18.88 -17.20 7.82
CA LEU A 154 -20.30 -17.33 8.11
C LEU A 154 -21.05 -18.02 6.97
N ALA A 155 -20.80 -17.61 5.71
CA ALA A 155 -21.40 -18.23 4.54
C ALA A 155 -21.05 -19.72 4.41
N GLN A 156 -19.79 -20.09 4.65
CA GLN A 156 -19.34 -21.49 4.64
C GLN A 156 -20.01 -22.30 5.76
N THR A 157 -20.12 -21.74 6.97
CA THR A 157 -20.75 -22.41 8.13
C THR A 157 -22.24 -22.64 7.89
N ILE A 158 -22.95 -21.65 7.34
CA ILE A 158 -24.36 -21.78 6.96
C ILE A 158 -24.52 -22.82 5.84
N GLY A 159 -23.68 -22.78 4.81
CA GLY A 159 -23.69 -23.76 3.72
C GLY A 159 -23.46 -25.19 4.21
N ALA A 160 -22.49 -25.39 5.11
CA ALA A 160 -22.20 -26.70 5.71
C ALA A 160 -23.34 -27.17 6.64
N GLY A 161 -23.94 -26.26 7.42
CA GLY A 161 -25.08 -26.55 8.30
C GLY A 161 -26.34 -26.94 7.54
N LEU A 162 -26.62 -26.31 6.39
CA LEU A 162 -27.72 -26.69 5.51
C LEU A 162 -27.49 -28.07 4.87
N GLY A 163 -26.25 -28.40 4.50
CA GLY A 163 -25.89 -29.72 3.97
C GLY A 163 -26.13 -30.87 4.96
N HIS A 164 -25.78 -30.68 6.23
CA HIS A 164 -26.03 -31.68 7.28
C HIS A 164 -27.52 -31.81 7.67
N SER A 165 -28.27 -30.71 7.63
CA SER A 165 -29.70 -30.69 7.96
C SER A 165 -30.55 -31.45 6.93
N LEU A 166 -30.18 -31.36 5.65
CA LEU A 166 -30.88 -32.06 4.57
C LEU A 166 -30.57 -33.57 4.54
N GLN A 167 -29.36 -33.99 4.91
CA GLN A 167 -29.06 -35.43 5.06
C GLN A 167 -29.83 -36.10 6.20
N GLY A 168 -30.17 -35.37 7.26
CA GLY A 168 -31.03 -35.88 8.35
C GLY A 168 -32.51 -36.03 7.96
N LEU A 169 -32.99 -35.24 6.99
CA LEU A 169 -34.38 -35.26 6.54
C LEU A 169 -34.68 -36.38 5.52
N PHE A 170 -33.67 -36.86 4.77
CA PHE A 170 -33.80 -37.91 3.75
C PHE A 170 -33.47 -39.33 4.25
N ARG A 171 -33.23 -39.52 5.55
CA ARG A 171 -32.86 -40.81 6.15
C ARG A 171 -33.92 -41.41 7.09
N ARG A 172 -35.20 -41.06 6.89
CA ARG A 172 -36.37 -41.69 7.52
C ARG A 172 -37.21 -42.44 6.49
#